data_AF-A0A7T8QW26-F1
#
_entry.id   AF-A0A7T8QW26-F1
#
_cell.length_a   1.000
_cell.length_b   1.000
_cell.length_c   1.000
_cell.angle_alpha   90.00
_cell.angle_beta   90.00
_cell.angle_gamma   90.00
#
_symmetry.space_group_name_H-M   'P 1'
#
loop_
_entity.id
_entity.type
_entity.pdbx_description
1 polymer ?
#
loop_
_entity_poly.entity_id
_entity_poly.type
_entity_poly.pdbx_seq_one_letter_code
_entity_poly.pdbx_strand_id
1 'polypeptide(L)'
;MQAAVDLDEYLLAEASEVLLYVLLTMFQSNNIEERFGWYRQLSGANYYISVRQILEAEKKIIKSLVKFNCMTILEIKKVLVGIDIQKLKLSSSTGSLQN
;
A
#
# COMPACT_ATOMS: atom_id res chain seq x y z
N MET A 1 12.28 -17.87 6.46
CA MET A 1 12.98 -16.93 7.36
C MET A 1 14.31 -16.48 6.75
N GLN A 2 15.11 -17.40 6.21
CA GLN A 2 16.38 -17.10 5.52
C GLN A 2 16.30 -15.98 4.48
N ALA A 3 15.35 -16.03 3.55
CA ALA A 3 15.20 -15.02 2.50
C ALA A 3 15.00 -13.56 3.01
N ALA A 4 14.42 -13.38 4.20
CA ALA A 4 14.26 -12.03 4.78
C ALA A 4 15.59 -11.53 5.38
N VAL A 5 16.40 -12.43 5.91
CA VAL A 5 17.75 -12.13 6.44
C VAL A 5 18.69 -11.82 5.29
N ASP A 6 18.67 -12.63 4.22
CA ASP A 6 19.50 -12.39 3.04
C ASP A 6 19.17 -11.03 2.37
N LEU A 7 17.89 -10.65 2.37
CA LEU A 7 17.44 -9.35 1.87
C LEU A 7 17.91 -8.19 2.77
N ASP A 8 17.85 -8.37 4.09
CA ASP A 8 18.30 -7.37 5.06
C ASP A 8 19.81 -7.12 4.91
N GLU A 9 20.61 -8.19 4.84
CA GLU A 9 22.05 -8.12 4.62
C GLU A 9 22.40 -7.41 3.31
N TYR A 10 21.68 -7.71 2.22
CA TYR A 10 21.87 -7.04 0.94
C TYR A 10 21.54 -5.54 1.00
N LEU A 11 20.41 -5.18 1.60
CA LEU A 11 19.96 -3.78 1.69
C LEU A 11 20.89 -2.94 2.59
N LEU A 12 21.36 -3.52 3.69
CA LEU A 12 22.32 -2.86 4.56
C LEU A 12 23.72 -2.76 3.94
N ALA A 13 24.14 -3.72 3.10
CA ALA A 13 25.42 -3.65 2.41
C ALA A 13 25.43 -2.59 1.30
N GLU A 14 24.38 -2.55 0.47
CA GLU A 14 24.32 -1.67 -0.72
C GLU A 14 23.91 -0.23 -0.38
N ALA A 15 23.02 -0.04 0.61
CA ALA A 15 22.44 1.25 0.95
C ALA A 15 22.82 1.74 2.36
N SER A 16 23.98 1.31 2.87
CA SER A 16 24.47 1.64 4.23
C SER A 16 24.55 3.14 4.51
N GLU A 17 24.77 3.97 3.48
CA GLU A 17 24.83 5.43 3.61
C GLU A 17 23.47 6.09 3.88
N VAL A 18 22.37 5.39 3.57
CA VAL A 18 20.99 5.93 3.62
C VAL A 18 20.13 5.20 4.65
N LEU A 19 20.36 3.90 4.87
CA LEU A 19 19.53 3.06 5.74
C LEU A 19 20.30 2.62 6.99
N LEU A 20 19.89 3.14 8.15
CA LEU A 20 20.44 2.77 9.46
C LEU A 20 19.87 1.44 9.98
N TYR A 21 18.65 1.08 9.57
CA TYR A 21 17.95 -0.14 9.94
C TYR A 21 16.88 -0.45 8.90
N VAL A 22 16.52 -1.73 8.76
CA VAL A 22 15.44 -2.19 7.87
C VAL A 22 14.25 -2.67 8.69
N LEU A 23 13.06 -2.13 8.40
CA LEU A 23 11.84 -2.57 9.04
C LEU A 23 11.21 -3.73 8.26
N LEU A 24 11.59 -4.96 8.59
CA LEU A 24 11.11 -6.18 7.92
C LEU A 24 9.58 -6.32 7.92
N THR A 25 8.90 -5.73 8.91
CA THR A 25 7.44 -5.68 9.00
C THR A 25 6.79 -5.04 7.77
N MET A 26 7.47 -4.11 7.08
CA MET A 26 6.92 -3.46 5.88
C MET A 26 6.87 -4.38 4.66
N PHE A 27 7.64 -5.48 4.67
CA PHE A 27 7.64 -6.49 3.60
C PHE A 27 6.55 -7.55 3.80
N GLN A 28 5.81 -7.51 4.92
CA GLN A 28 4.74 -8.46 5.22
C GLN A 28 3.44 -8.11 4.49
N SER A 29 2.62 -9.12 4.22
CA SER A 29 1.29 -8.98 3.58
C SER A 29 0.22 -8.34 4.47
N ASN A 30 0.53 -8.01 5.74
CA ASN A 30 -0.44 -7.54 6.73
C ASN A 30 -1.31 -6.38 6.24
N ASN A 31 -0.71 -5.38 5.59
CA ASN A 31 -1.44 -4.21 5.09
C ASN A 31 -2.46 -4.58 3.99
N ILE A 32 -2.13 -5.59 3.18
CA ILE A 32 -3.01 -6.10 2.13
C ILE A 32 -4.13 -6.94 2.77
N GLU A 33 -3.79 -7.78 3.75
CA GLU A 33 -4.75 -8.60 4.50
C GLU A 33 -5.76 -7.76 5.27
N GLU A 34 -5.33 -6.68 5.92
CA GLU A 34 -6.21 -5.73 6.60
C GLU A 34 -7.24 -5.14 5.63
N ARG A 35 -6.77 -4.71 4.44
CA ARG A 35 -7.63 -4.14 3.41
C ARG A 35 -8.62 -5.16 2.85
N PHE A 36 -8.20 -6.41 2.67
CA PHE A 36 -9.12 -7.52 2.34
C PHE A 36 -10.13 -7.81 3.47
N GLY A 37 -9.72 -7.62 4.73
CA GLY A 37 -10.60 -7.67 5.89
C GLY A 37 -11.75 -6.66 5.78
N TRP A 38 -11.46 -5.43 5.35
CA TRP A 38 -12.49 -4.40 5.14
C TRP A 38 -13.45 -4.77 4.02
N TYR A 39 -12.95 -5.27 2.88
CA TYR A 39 -13.82 -5.71 1.78
C TYR A 39 -14.76 -6.85 2.19
N ARG A 40 -14.24 -7.79 2.99
CA ARG A 40 -15.04 -8.88 3.56
C ARG A 40 -16.15 -8.33 4.44
N GLN A 41 -15.83 -7.43 5.38
CA GLN A 41 -16.82 -6.83 6.28
C GLN A 41 -17.89 -6.05 5.50
N LEU A 42 -17.48 -5.25 4.51
CA LEU A 42 -18.39 -4.47 3.66
C LEU A 42 -19.27 -5.32 2.72
N SER A 43 -18.90 -6.59 2.54
CA SER A 43 -19.64 -7.59 1.76
C SER A 43 -20.44 -8.56 2.64
N GLY A 44 -20.71 -8.19 3.90
CA GLY A 44 -21.49 -9.03 4.83
C GLY A 44 -20.70 -10.21 5.39
N ALA A 45 -19.39 -10.04 5.59
CA ALA A 45 -18.47 -11.07 6.04
C ALA A 45 -18.25 -12.24 5.05
N ASN A 46 -18.60 -12.06 3.78
CA ASN A 46 -18.38 -13.07 2.74
C ASN A 46 -16.90 -13.14 2.33
N TYR A 47 -16.34 -14.36 2.28
CA TYR A 47 -14.97 -14.61 1.81
C TYR A 47 -14.88 -14.73 0.28
N TYR A 48 -15.96 -15.15 -0.38
CA TYR A 48 -16.00 -15.31 -1.83
C TYR A 48 -16.51 -14.04 -2.50
N ILE A 49 -15.65 -13.02 -2.54
CA ILE A 49 -15.98 -11.72 -3.13
C ILE A 49 -15.52 -11.63 -4.58
N SER A 50 -16.40 -11.14 -5.45
CA SER A 50 -16.06 -10.81 -6.83
C SER A 50 -15.31 -9.48 -6.91
N VAL A 51 -14.57 -9.27 -8.01
CA VAL A 51 -13.89 -7.99 -8.29
C VAL A 51 -14.88 -6.82 -8.30
N ARG A 52 -16.12 -7.04 -8.75
CA ARG A 52 -17.17 -6.01 -8.72
C ARG A 52 -17.51 -5.58 -7.29
N GLN A 53 -17.64 -6.53 -6.37
CA GLN A 53 -17.91 -6.24 -4.96
C GLN A 53 -16.76 -5.49 -4.29
N ILE A 54 -15.50 -5.79 -4.65
CA ILE A 54 -14.33 -5.03 -4.19
C ILE A 54 -14.42 -3.57 -4.66
N LEU A 55 -14.72 -3.33 -5.94
CA LEU A 55 -14.87 -1.97 -6.49
C LEU A 55 -16.03 -1.20 -5.85
N GLU A 56 -17.14 -1.88 -5.54
CA GLU A 56 -18.26 -1.27 -4.81
C GLU A 56 -17.91 -0.95 -3.36
N ALA A 57 -17.16 -1.82 -2.68
CA ALA A 57 -16.67 -1.60 -1.33
C ALA A 57 -15.72 -0.39 -1.26
N GLU A 58 -14.78 -0.27 -2.22
CA GLU A 58 -13.91 0.90 -2.36
C GLU A 58 -14.70 2.21 -2.50
N LYS A 59 -15.74 2.22 -3.34
CA LYS A 59 -16.63 3.40 -3.46
C LYS A 59 -17.31 3.76 -2.14
N LYS A 60 -17.70 2.76 -1.33
CA LYS A 60 -18.31 2.99 0.00
C LYS A 60 -17.30 3.60 0.98
N ILE A 61 -16.05 3.11 0.98
CA ILE A 61 -14.96 3.65 1.82
C ILE A 61 -14.67 5.10 1.45
N ILE A 62 -14.58 5.43 0.16
CA ILE A 62 -14.34 6.81 -0.28
C ILE A 62 -15.53 7.71 0.10
N LYS A 63 -16.77 7.22 -0.09
CA LYS A 63 -17.97 7.99 0.27
C LYS A 63 -18.04 8.28 1.78
N SER A 64 -17.64 7.34 2.64
CA SER A 64 -17.59 7.59 4.08
C SER A 64 -16.53 8.62 4.43
N LEU A 65 -15.35 8.59 3.81
CA LEU A 65 -14.31 9.61 4.00
C LEU A 65 -14.81 11.01 3.60
N VAL A 66 -15.55 11.16 2.50
CA VAL A 66 -16.16 12.46 2.11
C VAL A 66 -17.14 12.92 3.20
N LYS A 67 -18.01 12.01 3.65
CA LYS A 67 -19.11 12.33 4.55
C LYS A 67 -18.64 12.71 5.95
N PHE A 68 -17.61 12.04 6.46
CA PHE A 68 -17.18 12.19 7.85
C PHE A 68 -15.97 13.12 8.02
N ASN A 69 -15.14 13.28 6.98
CA ASN A 69 -13.89 14.02 7.09
C ASN A 69 -13.93 15.43 6.48
N CYS A 70 -15.12 15.93 6.11
CA CYS A 70 -15.33 17.23 5.44
C CYS A 70 -14.36 17.49 4.26
N MET A 71 -13.84 16.44 3.63
CA MET A 71 -12.88 16.56 2.54
C MET A 71 -13.62 16.88 1.24
N THR A 72 -13.07 17.84 0.50
CA THR A 72 -13.59 18.22 -0.80
C THR A 72 -13.21 17.16 -1.85
N ILE A 73 -14.03 16.97 -2.88
CA ILE A 73 -13.75 16.00 -3.97
C ILE A 73 -12.35 16.19 -4.60
N LEU A 74 -11.85 17.43 -4.63
CA LEU A 74 -10.51 17.78 -5.10
C LEU A 74 -9.39 17.22 -4.21
N GLU A 75 -9.55 17.24 -2.89
CA GLU A 75 -8.58 16.69 -1.93
C GLU A 75 -8.55 15.16 -2.02
N ILE A 76 -9.71 14.55 -2.24
CA ILE A 76 -9.84 13.10 -2.43
C ILE A 76 -9.16 12.66 -3.72
N LYS A 77 -9.31 13.41 -4.82
CA LYS A 77 -8.56 13.14 -6.05
C LYS A 77 -7.04 13.20 -5.80
N LYS A 78 -6.56 14.14 -4.99
CA LYS A 78 -5.14 14.22 -4.64
C LYS A 78 -4.68 13.03 -3.79
N VAL A 79 -5.50 12.53 -2.87
CA VAL A 79 -5.19 11.31 -2.09
C VAL A 79 -5.18 10.09 -3.00
N LEU A 80 -6.18 9.93 -3.86
CA LEU A 80 -6.28 8.81 -4.80
C LEU A 80 -5.13 8.80 -5.82
N VAL A 81 -4.76 9.96 -6.37
CA VAL A 81 -3.64 10.11 -7.32
C VAL A 81 -2.28 10.05 -6.59
N GLY A 82 -2.20 10.51 -5.34
CA GLY A 82 -0.99 10.44 -4.52
C GLY A 82 -0.57 9.00 -4.21
N ILE A 83 -1.53 8.08 -4.13
CA ILE A 83 -1.28 6.63 -4.01
C ILE A 83 -0.57 6.10 -5.26
N ASP A 84 -0.85 6.64 -6.46
CA ASP A 84 -0.18 6.24 -7.70
C ASP A 84 1.25 6.82 -7.78
N ILE A 85 1.47 8.04 -7.29
CA ILE A 85 2.81 8.67 -7.26
C ILE A 85 3.74 7.98 -6.24
N GLN A 86 3.22 7.51 -5.10
CA GLN A 86 4.01 6.73 -4.14
C GLN A 86 4.41 5.36 -4.72
N LYS A 87 3.55 4.71 -5.52
CA LYS A 87 3.93 3.52 -6.30
C LYS A 87 4.99 3.82 -7.36
N LEU A 88 4.92 4.97 -8.02
CA LEU A 88 5.90 5.39 -9.05
C LEU A 88 7.26 5.80 -8.45
N LYS A 89 7.28 6.48 -7.29
CA LYS A 89 8.53 6.88 -6.63
C LYS A 89 9.38 5.69 -6.15
N LEU A 90 8.75 4.56 -5.79
CA LEU A 90 9.47 3.32 -5.49
C LEU A 90 10.04 2.62 -6.74
N SER A 91 9.48 2.88 -7.94
CA SER A 91 10.01 2.35 -9.21
C SER A 91 11.08 3.23 -9.86
N SER A 92 11.17 4.52 -9.49
CA SER A 92 12.14 5.46 -10.09
C SER A 92 13.46 5.57 -9.30
N SER A 93 13.53 5.12 -8.04
CA SER A 93 14.78 5.12 -7.27
C SER A 93 15.70 3.92 -7.55
N THR A 94 15.23 2.91 -8.31
CA THR A 94 16.03 1.74 -8.73
C THR A 94 16.60 1.87 -10.15
N GLY A 95 16.58 3.08 -10.75
CA GLY A 95 16.81 3.27 -12.19
C GLY A 95 17.94 4.23 -12.59
N SER A 96 18.86 4.59 -11.71
CA SER A 96 20.00 5.45 -12.10
C SER A 96 21.27 5.16 -11.31
N LEU A 97 21.92 4.03 -11.61
CA LEU A 97 23.36 3.83 -11.45
C LEU A 97 23.77 2.67 -12.39
N GLN A 98 23.90 2.98 -13.68
CA GLN A 98 24.76 2.29 -14.65
C GLN A 98 24.73 3.03 -15.99
N ASN A 99 25.63 4.02 -16.10
CA ASN A 99 26.60 4.22 -17.19
C ASN A 99 27.17 5.63 -17.11
#